data_AF-A0A7W0R372-F1
#
_entry.id   AF-A0A7W0R372-F1
#
_cell.length_a   1.000
_cell.length_b   1.000
_cell.length_c   1.000
_cell.angle_alpha   90.00
_cell.angle_beta   90.00
_cell.angle_gamma   90.00
#
_symmetry.space_group_name_H-M   'P 1'
#
loop_
_entity.id
_entity.type
_entity.pdbx_description
1 polymer ?
#
loop_
_entity_poly.entity_id
_entity_poly.type
_entity_poly.pdbx_seq_one_letter_code
_entity_poly.pdbx_strand_id
1 'polypeptide(L)'
;MIISFPLALWAYRHKRVYPPITAVTGTLYTIPSLALFAMLIPYTGLSVLTAEIGLVSYTLLILIRNIVAGLDAVPSDTKEAALGMGFTQRQLLWRVELPLATPVILAGVRVATVT
;
A
#
# COMPACT_ATOMS: atom_id res chain seq x y z
N MET A 1 0.42 -1.21 -7.62
CA MET A 1 1.28 -2.25 -7.01
C MET A 1 2.75 -1.87 -7.01
N ILE A 2 3.37 -1.57 -8.17
CA ILE A 2 4.80 -1.22 -8.26
C ILE A 2 5.20 -0.05 -7.33
N ILE A 3 4.35 0.96 -7.19
CA ILE A 3 4.60 2.10 -6.29
C ILE A 3 4.11 1.81 -4.87
N SER A 4 2.87 1.32 -4.73
CA SER A 4 2.23 1.10 -3.43
C SER A 4 2.96 0.07 -2.56
N PHE A 5 3.51 -0.99 -3.15
CA PHE A 5 4.12 -2.10 -2.41
C PHE A 5 5.44 -1.72 -1.73
N PRO A 6 6.44 -1.13 -2.43
CA PRO A 6 7.64 -0.62 -1.76
C PRO A 6 7.32 0.44 -0.71
N LEU A 7 6.38 1.36 -1.00
CA LEU A 7 5.98 2.42 -0.08
C LEU A 7 5.35 1.84 1.19
N ALA A 8 4.50 0.82 1.05
CA ALA A 8 3.88 0.12 2.16
C ALA A 8 4.90 -0.69 2.99
N LEU A 9 5.83 -1.41 2.35
CA LEU A 9 6.92 -2.10 3.06
C LEU A 9 7.77 -1.12 3.86
N TRP A 10 8.08 0.04 3.28
CA TRP A 10 8.86 1.06 3.95
C TRP A 10 8.11 1.64 5.16
N ALA A 11 6.82 1.92 4.99
CA ALA A 11 5.93 2.40 6.04
C ALA A 11 5.73 1.38 7.17
N TYR A 12 5.61 0.09 6.83
CA TYR A 12 5.50 -1.01 7.79
C TYR A 12 6.79 -1.14 8.62
N ARG A 13 7.96 -1.10 7.96
CA ARG A 13 9.25 -1.21 8.64
C ARG A 13 9.56 0.01 9.52
N HIS A 14 9.13 1.20 9.11
CA HIS A 14 9.35 2.43 9.85
C HIS A 14 8.02 3.08 10.24
N LYS A 15 7.48 2.69 11.40
CA LYS A 15 6.18 3.19 11.90
C LYS A 15 6.05 4.72 11.92
N ARG A 16 7.16 5.47 12.01
CA ARG A 16 7.19 6.94 11.95
C ARG A 16 6.84 7.51 10.57
N VAL A 17 7.05 6.74 9.50
CA VAL A 17 6.83 7.16 8.11
C VAL A 17 5.40 6.83 7.66
N TYR A 18 4.71 5.92 8.34
CA TYR A 18 3.33 5.57 8.02
C TYR A 18 2.34 6.76 8.11
N PRO A 19 2.32 7.59 9.19
CA PRO A 19 1.45 8.76 9.26
C PRO A 19 1.64 9.76 8.11
N PRO A 20 2.86 10.22 7.75
CA PRO A 20 3.00 11.16 6.63
C PRO A 20 2.64 10.53 5.27
N ILE A 21 2.97 9.25 5.03
CA ILE A 21 2.58 8.57 3.78
C ILE A 21 1.05 8.50 3.65
N THR A 22 0.37 8.07 4.71
CA THR A 22 -1.10 7.96 4.72
C THR A 22 -1.79 9.31 4.71
N ALA A 23 -1.20 10.35 5.30
CA ALA A 23 -1.71 11.71 5.20
C ALA A 23 -1.64 12.22 3.75
N VAL A 24 -0.48 12.09 3.09
CA VAL A 24 -0.31 12.57 1.70
C VAL A 24 -1.22 11.81 0.73
N THR A 25 -1.21 10.48 0.81
CA THR A 25 -2.08 9.65 -0.05
C THR A 25 -3.55 9.79 0.32
N GLY A 26 -3.85 10.06 1.58
CA GLY A 26 -5.17 10.43 2.10
C GLY A 26 -5.71 11.69 1.45
N THR A 27 -4.92 12.77 1.46
CA THR A 27 -5.27 14.03 0.81
C THR A 27 -5.56 13.83 -0.67
N LEU A 28 -4.69 13.10 -1.40
CA LEU A 28 -4.92 12.78 -2.81
C LEU A 28 -6.25 12.06 -3.03
N TYR A 29 -6.57 11.08 -2.19
CA TYR A 29 -7.81 10.32 -2.27
C TYR A 29 -9.07 11.17 -2.03
N THR A 30 -8.96 12.22 -1.22
CA THR A 30 -10.10 13.13 -0.93
C THR A 30 -10.38 14.14 -2.03
N ILE A 31 -9.45 14.34 -2.99
CA ILE A 31 -9.66 15.27 -4.11
C ILE A 31 -10.72 14.67 -5.04
N PRO A 32 -11.84 15.37 -5.33
CA PRO A 32 -12.84 14.88 -6.28
C PRO A 32 -12.24 14.68 -7.67
N SER A 33 -12.70 13.66 -8.39
CA SER A 33 -12.14 13.30 -9.71
C SER A 33 -12.20 14.46 -10.70
N LEU A 34 -13.32 15.20 -10.73
CA LEU A 34 -13.48 16.38 -11.58
C LEU A 34 -12.40 17.44 -11.31
N ALA A 35 -12.11 17.72 -10.04
CA ALA A 35 -11.08 18.69 -9.66
C ALA A 35 -9.68 18.21 -10.04
N LEU A 36 -9.40 16.91 -9.84
CA LEU A 36 -8.14 16.29 -10.23
C LEU A 36 -7.92 16.35 -11.75
N PHE A 37 -8.95 16.01 -12.53
CA PHE A 37 -8.89 16.10 -13.99
C PHE A 37 -8.70 17.55 -14.46
N ALA A 38 -9.42 18.51 -13.88
CA ALA A 38 -9.27 19.92 -14.20
C ALA A 38 -7.82 20.42 -13.93
N MET A 39 -7.15 19.90 -12.90
CA MET A 39 -5.75 20.21 -12.63
C MET A 39 -4.77 19.51 -13.58
N LEU A 40 -5.04 18.28 -14.02
CA LEU A 40 -4.10 17.50 -14.83
C LEU A 40 -4.17 17.80 -16.33
N ILE A 41 -5.38 18.00 -16.87
CA ILE A 41 -5.61 18.21 -18.31
C ILE A 41 -4.71 19.30 -18.93
N PRO A 42 -4.44 20.46 -18.29
CA PRO A 42 -3.54 21.47 -18.85
C PRO A 42 -2.11 20.96 -19.09
N TYR A 43 -1.67 19.93 -18.36
CA TYR A 43 -0.32 19.38 -18.43
C TYR A 43 -0.25 18.09 -19.25
N THR A 44 -1.28 17.24 -19.17
CA THR A 44 -1.29 15.89 -19.79
C THR A 44 -2.26 15.75 -20.95
N GLY A 45 -3.07 16.78 -21.22
CA GLY A 45 -4.17 16.76 -22.18
C GLY A 45 -5.34 15.88 -21.73
N LEU A 46 -6.36 15.72 -22.59
CA LEU A 46 -7.38 14.70 -22.39
C LEU A 46 -6.88 13.37 -22.97
N SER A 47 -6.15 12.61 -22.15
CA SER A 47 -5.41 11.42 -22.57
C SER A 47 -5.59 10.26 -21.59
N VAL A 48 -5.26 9.05 -22.05
CA VAL A 48 -5.22 7.84 -21.19
C VAL A 48 -4.31 8.07 -19.98
N LEU A 49 -3.17 8.74 -20.16
CA LEU A 49 -2.25 9.10 -19.09
C LEU A 49 -2.94 9.88 -17.95
N THR A 50 -3.87 10.77 -18.29
CA THR A 50 -4.59 11.58 -17.30
C THR A 50 -5.49 10.71 -16.43
N ALA A 51 -6.19 9.75 -17.05
CA ALA A 51 -7.00 8.78 -16.33
C ALA A 51 -6.14 7.84 -15.48
N GLU A 52 -4.98 7.40 -16.00
CA GLU A 52 -4.03 6.55 -15.27
C GLU A 52 -3.48 7.24 -14.03
N ILE A 53 -3.08 8.51 -14.12
CA ILE A 53 -2.58 9.28 -12.96
C ILE A 53 -3.65 9.36 -11.87
N GLY A 54 -4.91 9.63 -12.26
CA GLY A 54 -6.02 9.66 -11.32
C GLY A 54 -6.25 8.31 -10.63
N LEU A 55 -6.28 7.23 -11.42
CA LEU A 55 -6.47 5.88 -10.91
C LEU A 55 -5.34 5.44 -9.98
N VAL A 56 -4.09 5.72 -10.35
CA VAL A 56 -2.91 5.43 -9.50
C VAL A 56 -3.01 6.22 -8.19
N SER A 57 -3.32 7.51 -8.25
CA SER A 57 -3.41 8.38 -7.07
C SER A 57 -4.43 7.87 -6.06
N TYR A 58 -5.61 7.46 -6.54
CA TYR A 58 -6.67 6.92 -5.68
C TYR A 58 -6.37 5.54 -5.13
N THR A 59 -5.80 4.66 -5.95
CA THR A 59 -5.48 3.30 -5.49
C THR A 59 -4.30 3.27 -4.51
N LEU A 60 -3.41 4.27 -4.50
CA LEU A 60 -2.26 4.32 -3.59
C LEU A 60 -2.66 4.16 -2.11
N LEU A 61 -3.58 5.00 -1.61
CA LEU A 61 -3.98 4.98 -0.20
C LEU A 61 -4.54 3.62 0.20
N ILE A 62 -5.49 3.11 -0.59
CA ILE A 62 -6.18 1.83 -0.32
C ILE A 62 -5.17 0.69 -0.30
N LEU A 63 -4.30 0.62 -1.31
CA LEU A 63 -3.31 -0.44 -1.42
C LEU A 63 -2.28 -0.39 -0.30
N ILE A 64 -1.81 0.80 0.09
CA ILE A 64 -0.86 0.94 1.20
C ILE A 64 -1.49 0.45 2.51
N ARG A 65 -2.72 0.88 2.81
CA ARG A 65 -3.44 0.46 4.02
C ARG A 65 -3.67 -1.05 4.03
N ASN A 66 -4.10 -1.64 2.92
CA ASN A 66 -4.34 -3.08 2.81
C ASN A 66 -3.05 -3.90 2.98
N ILE A 67 -1.94 -3.45 2.40
CA ILE A 67 -0.65 -4.15 2.54
C ILE A 67 -0.15 -4.10 3.98
N VAL A 68 -0.19 -2.92 4.62
CA VAL A 68 0.23 -2.77 6.02
C VAL A 68 -0.68 -3.59 6.95
N ALA A 69 -2.00 -3.52 6.76
CA ALA A 69 -2.94 -4.32 7.53
C ALA A 69 -2.72 -5.84 7.34
N GLY A 70 -2.40 -6.28 6.12
CA GLY A 70 -2.09 -7.68 5.85
C GLY A 70 -0.82 -8.16 6.56
N LEU A 71 0.22 -7.31 6.65
CA LEU A 71 1.45 -7.61 7.38
C LEU A 71 1.26 -7.57 8.91
N ASP A 72 0.43 -6.65 9.39
CA ASP A 72 0.04 -6.55 10.80
C ASP A 72 -0.83 -7.74 11.25
N ALA A 73 -1.59 -8.35 10.33
CA ALA A 73 -2.44 -9.52 10.62
C ALA A 73 -1.64 -10.83 10.83
N VAL A 74 -0.33 -10.85 10.53
CA VAL A 74 0.51 -12.02 10.78
C VAL A 74 0.65 -12.24 12.29
N PRO A 75 0.33 -13.44 12.82
CA PRO A 75 0.34 -13.70 14.26
C PRO A 75 1.68 -13.39 14.94
N SER A 76 1.63 -12.77 16.13
CA SER A 76 2.81 -12.44 16.94
C SER A 76 3.64 -13.68 17.25
N ASP A 77 2.99 -14.78 17.61
CA ASP A 77 3.63 -16.02 18.05
C ASP A 77 4.49 -16.62 16.92
N THR A 78 4.05 -16.47 15.66
CA THR A 78 4.83 -16.88 14.49
C THR A 78 6.05 -15.99 14.29
N LYS A 79 5.93 -14.68 14.55
CA LYS A 79 7.06 -13.74 14.46
C LYS A 79 8.09 -14.03 15.57
N GLU A 80 7.62 -14.26 16.80
CA GLU A 80 8.47 -14.61 17.94
C GLU A 80 9.19 -15.94 17.74
N ALA A 81 8.49 -16.96 17.22
CA ALA A 81 9.11 -18.25 16.88
C ALA A 81 10.21 -18.09 15.82
N ALA A 82 9.98 -17.30 14.77
CA ALA A 82 10.98 -17.03 13.75
C ALA A 82 12.20 -16.28 14.31
N LEU A 83 11.99 -15.30 15.19
CA LEU A 83 13.07 -14.59 15.89
C LEU A 83 13.86 -15.55 16.81
N GLY A 84 13.18 -16.45 17.52
CA GLY A 84 13.79 -17.50 18.35
C GLY A 84 14.62 -18.51 17.55
N MET A 85 14.27 -18.75 16.28
CA MET A 85 15.08 -19.53 15.33
C MET A 85 16.28 -18.77 14.75
N GLY A 86 16.51 -17.51 15.17
CA GLY A 86 17.66 -16.70 14.75
C GLY A 86 17.45 -15.88 13.48
N PHE A 87 16.19 -15.66 13.05
CA PHE A 87 15.92 -14.86 11.86
C PHE A 87 16.20 -13.38 12.13
N THR A 88 16.90 -12.72 11.21
CA THR A 88 17.03 -11.25 11.22
C THR A 88 15.71 -10.59 10.81
N GLN A 89 15.51 -9.31 11.16
CA GLN A 89 14.31 -8.53 10.76
C GLN A 89 14.05 -8.54 9.24
N ARG A 90 15.11 -8.61 8.42
CA ARG A 90 14.96 -8.72 6.97
C ARG A 90 14.49 -10.11 6.55
N GLN A 91 15.05 -11.17 7.16
CA GLN A 91 14.62 -12.54 6.89
C GLN A 91 13.18 -12.78 7.37
N LEU A 92 12.82 -12.26 8.54
CA LEU A 92 11.46 -12.31 9.08
C LEU A 92 10.45 -11.74 8.07
N LEU A 93 10.70 -10.52 7.58
CA LEU A 93 9.83 -9.86 6.60
C LEU A 93 9.67 -10.68 5.30
N TRP A 94 10.79 -11.09 4.69
CA TRP A 94 10.76 -11.72 3.36
C TRP A 94 10.39 -13.22 3.38
N ARG A 95 10.70 -13.93 4.46
CA ARG A 95 10.51 -15.39 4.54
C ARG A 95 9.31 -15.82 5.38
N VAL A 96 8.76 -14.93 6.21
CA VAL A 96 7.65 -15.27 7.12
C VAL A 96 6.49 -14.32 6.92
N GLU A 97 6.67 -13.03 7.16
CA GLU A 97 5.56 -12.07 7.15
C GLU A 97 4.95 -11.92 5.76
N LEU A 98 5.76 -11.69 4.72
CA LEU A 98 5.26 -11.51 3.36
C LEU A 98 4.50 -12.74 2.84
N PRO A 99 5.05 -13.97 2.89
CA PRO A 99 4.33 -15.17 2.47
C PRO A 99 3.00 -15.38 3.19
N LEU A 100 2.97 -15.17 4.52
CA LEU A 100 1.76 -15.33 5.33
C LEU A 100 0.74 -14.21 5.10
N ALA A 101 1.19 -12.99 4.83
CA ALA A 101 0.33 -11.86 4.52
C ALA A 101 -0.25 -11.91 3.10
N THR A 102 0.42 -12.58 2.14
CA THR A 102 0.01 -12.58 0.72
C THR A 102 -1.47 -12.89 0.48
N PRO A 103 -2.06 -13.96 1.06
CA PRO A 103 -3.48 -14.26 0.87
C PRO A 103 -4.40 -13.14 1.36
N VAL A 104 -4.04 -12.49 2.46
CA VAL A 104 -4.80 -11.36 3.04
C VAL A 104 -4.68 -10.12 2.15
N ILE A 105 -3.46 -9.80 1.71
CA ILE A 105 -3.21 -8.68 0.79
C ILE A 105 -3.98 -8.89 -0.52
N LEU A 106 -3.94 -10.10 -1.10
CA LEU A 106 -4.66 -10.44 -2.33
C LEU A 106 -6.18 -10.41 -2.15
N ALA A 107 -6.69 -10.83 -0.99
CA ALA A 107 -8.11 -10.68 -0.67
C ALA A 107 -8.51 -9.19 -0.64
N GLY A 108 -7.70 -8.33 -0.02
CA GLY A 108 -7.91 -6.88 -0.02
C GLY A 108 -7.85 -6.24 -1.41
N VAL A 109 -6.94 -6.70 -2.27
CA VAL A 109 -6.88 -6.27 -3.68
C VAL A 109 -8.14 -6.68 -4.44
N ARG A 110 -8.62 -7.92 -4.25
CA ARG A 110 -9.84 -8.40 -4.91
C ARG A 110 -11.06 -7.55 -4.56
N VAL A 111 -11.22 -7.16 -3.30
CA VAL A 111 -12.30 -6.25 -2.89
C VAL A 111 -12.16 -4.91 -3.61
N ALA A 112 -10.96 -4.33 -3.65
CA ALA A 112 -10.72 -3.05 -4.32
C ALA A 112 -10.87 -3.10 -5.86
N THR A 113 -10.79 -4.27 -6.49
CA THR A 113 -11.03 -4.44 -7.94
C THR A 113 -12.51 -4.66 -8.27
N VAL A 114 -13.29 -5.22 -7.35
CA VAL A 114 -14.71 -5.55 -7.58
C VAL A 114 -15.65 -4.39 -7.22
N THR A 115 -15.20 -3.45 -6.38
CA THR A 115 -15.98 -2.27 -5.94
C THR A 115 -15.54 -1.02 -6.68
#